data_AF-A0A250FX97-F1
#
_entry.id   AF-A0A250FX97-F1
#
_cell.length_a   1.000
_cell.length_b   1.000
_cell.length_c   1.000
_cell.angle_alpha   90.00
_cell.angle_beta   90.00
_cell.angle_gamma   90.00
#
_symmetry.space_group_name_H-M   'P 1'
#
loop_
_entity.id
_entity.type
_entity.pdbx_description
1 polymer ?
#
loop_
_entity_poly.entity_id
_entity_poly.type
_entity_poly.pdbx_seq_one_letter_code
_entity_poly.pdbx_strand_id
1 'polypeptide(L)'
;MKNIFIEKLNQLDDDQKYDFIREVEFEETDEKWDFFNIIIANEAEYDLARIEALKIIAIYDIPNDKKPKIAQSLEHIITNEEDYLVRNYAIMALRNFIEYPTLIKLAKTIVSDSNEDENCRHNALSAIEKMPNEAKKEILTSLLTDKYMKPYVQQILDEM
;
A
#
# COMPACT_ATOMS: atom_id res chain seq x y z
N MET A 1 23.75 -9.58 3.36
CA MET A 1 23.48 -10.55 2.28
C MET A 1 23.27 -9.74 1.01
N LYS A 2 23.97 -10.03 -0.08
CA LYS A 2 23.77 -9.33 -1.36
C LYS A 2 22.47 -9.87 -1.97
N ASN A 3 21.50 -9.00 -2.21
CA ASN A 3 20.26 -9.38 -2.88
C ASN A 3 20.54 -9.38 -4.40
N ILE A 4 20.48 -10.56 -5.04
CA ILE A 4 20.83 -10.73 -6.46
C ILE A 4 19.94 -9.89 -7.37
N PHE A 5 18.68 -9.66 -6.98
CA PHE A 5 17.77 -8.81 -7.74
C PHE A 5 18.22 -7.35 -7.75
N ILE A 6 18.75 -6.83 -6.63
CA ILE A 6 19.29 -5.45 -6.57
C ILE A 6 20.52 -5.31 -7.47
N GLU A 7 21.40 -6.30 -7.51
CA GLU A 7 22.58 -6.24 -8.38
C GLU A 7 22.18 -6.20 -9.86
N LYS A 8 21.13 -6.94 -10.25
CA LYS A 8 20.57 -6.88 -11.60
C LYS A 8 19.87 -5.55 -11.87
N LEU A 9 19.01 -5.09 -10.95
CA LEU A 9 18.24 -3.84 -11.07
C LEU A 9 19.15 -2.63 -11.35
N ASN A 10 20.29 -2.54 -10.65
CA ASN A 10 21.24 -1.42 -10.79
C ASN A 10 21.96 -1.36 -12.14
N GLN A 11 21.85 -2.39 -12.98
CA GLN A 11 22.44 -2.43 -14.32
C GLN A 11 21.43 -2.08 -15.42
N LEU A 12 20.17 -1.87 -15.04
CA LEU A 12 19.07 -1.62 -15.96
C LEU A 12 18.78 -0.12 -16.05
N ASP A 13 18.35 0.32 -17.23
CA ASP A 13 17.69 1.63 -17.37
C ASP A 13 16.27 1.61 -16.79
N ASP A 14 15.64 2.78 -16.71
CA ASP A 14 14.36 2.94 -16.02
C ASP A 14 13.20 2.12 -16.64
N ASP A 15 13.17 1.99 -17.98
CA ASP A 15 12.19 1.17 -18.67
C ASP A 15 12.42 -0.32 -18.38
N GLN A 16 13.68 -0.77 -18.39
CA GLN A 16 14.05 -2.15 -18.08
C GLN A 16 13.79 -2.52 -16.61
N LYS A 17 13.93 -1.58 -15.67
CA LYS A 17 13.62 -1.82 -14.25
C LYS A 17 12.15 -2.17 -14.05
N TYR A 18 11.26 -1.48 -14.76
CA TYR A 18 9.83 -1.75 -14.71
C TYR A 18 9.52 -3.19 -15.14
N ASP A 19 10.03 -3.61 -16.30
CA ASP A 19 9.84 -4.97 -16.80
C ASP A 19 10.46 -6.03 -15.87
N PHE A 20 11.65 -5.75 -15.34
CA PHE A 20 12.33 -6.67 -14.44
C PHE A 20 11.58 -6.90 -13.12
N ILE A 21 10.96 -5.86 -12.54
CA ILE A 21 10.15 -6.02 -11.32
C ILE A 21 8.96 -6.94 -11.56
N ARG A 22 8.34 -6.86 -12.75
CA ARG A 22 7.25 -7.76 -13.17
C ARG A 22 7.73 -9.19 -13.41
N GLU A 23 8.97 -9.39 -13.86
CA GLU A 23 9.57 -10.73 -13.89
C GLU A 23 9.71 -11.30 -12.48
N VAL A 24 10.23 -10.50 -11.54
CA VAL A 24 10.47 -10.93 -10.14
C VAL A 24 9.17 -11.23 -9.39
N GLU A 25 8.05 -10.61 -9.76
CA GLU A 25 6.71 -10.91 -9.23
C GLU A 25 6.43 -12.42 -9.16
N PHE A 26 6.76 -13.14 -10.24
CA PHE A 26 6.46 -14.55 -10.43
C PHE A 26 7.53 -15.51 -9.87
N GLU A 27 8.64 -14.98 -9.35
CA GLU A 27 9.68 -15.81 -8.74
C GLU A 27 9.19 -16.39 -7.41
N GLU A 28 9.39 -17.69 -7.19
CA GLU A 28 8.98 -18.40 -5.96
C GLU A 28 10.10 -18.37 -4.91
N THR A 29 10.57 -17.17 -4.56
CA THR A 29 11.61 -16.98 -3.54
C THR A 29 11.21 -15.93 -2.50
N ASP A 30 11.49 -16.19 -1.23
CA ASP A 30 11.25 -15.25 -0.13
C ASP A 30 12.10 -13.97 -0.23
N GLU A 31 13.23 -14.04 -0.95
CA GLU A 31 14.14 -12.90 -1.15
C GLU A 31 13.50 -11.76 -1.95
N LYS A 32 12.43 -12.04 -2.71
CA LYS A 32 11.73 -11.01 -3.49
C LYS A 32 11.05 -9.98 -2.61
N TRP A 33 10.61 -10.36 -1.41
CA TRP A 33 9.96 -9.42 -0.48
C TRP A 33 10.95 -8.43 0.11
N ASP A 34 12.16 -8.88 0.43
CA ASP A 34 13.25 -7.98 0.84
C ASP A 34 13.65 -7.06 -0.33
N PHE A 35 13.64 -7.57 -1.57
CA PHE A 35 13.89 -6.78 -2.78
C PHE A 35 12.83 -5.69 -2.98
N PHE A 36 11.54 -6.02 -2.97
CA PHE A 36 10.47 -5.04 -3.10
C PHE A 36 10.51 -4.00 -1.98
N ASN A 37 10.81 -4.42 -0.74
CA ASN A 37 10.99 -3.48 0.37
C ASN A 37 12.13 -2.48 0.11
N ILE A 38 13.26 -2.94 -0.44
CA ILE A 38 14.39 -2.07 -0.78
C ILE A 38 13.99 -1.06 -1.86
N ILE A 39 13.24 -1.50 -2.89
CA ILE A 39 12.77 -0.61 -3.96
C ILE A 39 11.86 0.48 -3.40
N ILE A 40 10.81 0.13 -2.67
CA ILE A 40 9.82 1.13 -2.21
C ILE A 40 10.42 2.14 -1.22
N ALA A 41 11.41 1.70 -0.44
CA ALA A 41 12.08 2.53 0.56
C ALA A 41 13.15 3.45 -0.04
N ASN A 42 13.53 3.27 -1.31
CA ASN A 42 14.51 4.12 -1.97
C ASN A 42 13.83 5.29 -2.68
N GLU A 43 13.78 6.46 -2.04
CA GLU A 43 13.21 7.70 -2.60
C GLU A 43 13.90 8.18 -3.89
N ALA A 44 15.14 7.75 -4.13
CA ALA A 44 15.87 8.07 -5.36
C ALA A 44 15.66 7.03 -6.48
N GLU A 45 14.90 5.97 -6.22
CA GLU A 45 14.55 5.00 -7.26
C GLU A 45 13.49 5.56 -8.20
N TYR A 46 13.49 5.09 -9.44
CA TYR A 46 12.51 5.45 -10.45
C TYR A 46 11.06 5.20 -9.96
N ASP A 47 10.20 6.21 -10.05
CA ASP A 47 8.86 6.14 -9.44
C ASP A 47 8.00 5.00 -9.99
N LEU A 48 8.10 4.67 -11.29
CA LEU A 48 7.34 3.54 -11.84
C LEU A 48 7.80 2.20 -11.27
N ALA A 49 9.10 2.05 -10.97
CA ALA A 49 9.61 0.85 -10.31
C ALA A 49 9.06 0.73 -8.88
N ARG A 50 9.02 1.85 -8.14
CA ARG A 50 8.43 1.92 -6.79
C ARG A 50 6.93 1.59 -6.83
N ILE A 51 6.20 2.19 -7.76
CA ILE A 51 4.77 1.95 -7.98
C ILE A 51 4.49 0.48 -8.29
N GLU A 52 5.29 -0.15 -9.17
CA GLU A 52 5.07 -1.55 -9.53
C GLU A 52 5.32 -2.48 -8.34
N ALA A 53 6.36 -2.25 -7.55
CA ALA A 53 6.60 -2.99 -6.32
C ALA A 53 5.45 -2.81 -5.30
N LEU A 54 4.89 -1.60 -5.16
CA LEU A 54 3.76 -1.33 -4.29
C LEU A 54 2.47 -2.05 -4.73
N LYS A 55 2.22 -2.15 -6.05
CA LYS A 55 1.09 -2.94 -6.58
C LYS A 55 1.22 -4.41 -6.20
N ILE A 56 2.41 -5.00 -6.36
CA ILE A 56 2.67 -6.40 -5.99
C ILE A 56 2.41 -6.59 -4.48
N ILE A 57 2.95 -5.70 -3.64
CA ILE A 57 2.72 -5.70 -2.18
C ILE A 57 1.23 -5.61 -1.82
N ALA A 58 0.43 -4.88 -2.59
CA ALA A 58 -1.02 -4.74 -2.36
C ALA A 58 -1.85 -5.96 -2.78
N ILE A 59 -1.36 -6.76 -3.72
CA ILE A 59 -2.11 -7.87 -4.34
C ILE A 59 -1.83 -9.20 -3.64
N TYR A 60 -0.57 -9.47 -3.29
CA TYR A 60 -0.13 -10.78 -2.83
C TYR A 60 -0.06 -10.90 -1.31
N ASP A 61 -0.21 -12.13 -0.82
CA ASP A 61 0.04 -12.47 0.59
C ASP A 61 1.55 -12.45 0.88
N ILE A 62 1.93 -11.59 1.83
CA ILE A 62 3.32 -11.37 2.21
C ILE A 62 3.65 -12.23 3.45
N PRO A 63 4.78 -12.94 3.48
CA PRO A 63 5.22 -13.68 4.66
C PRO A 63 5.30 -12.79 5.91
N ASN A 64 4.78 -13.30 7.02
CA ASN A 64 4.63 -12.53 8.27
C ASN A 64 5.96 -12.00 8.83
N ASP A 65 7.09 -12.67 8.57
CA ASP A 65 8.42 -12.22 8.98
C ASP A 65 8.93 -11.02 8.15
N LYS A 66 8.40 -10.82 6.94
CA LYS A 66 8.74 -9.71 6.04
C LYS A 66 7.89 -8.48 6.29
N LYS A 67 6.62 -8.67 6.66
CA LYS A 67 5.65 -7.58 6.85
C LYS A 67 6.12 -6.44 7.77
N PRO A 68 6.82 -6.65 8.91
CA PRO A 68 7.20 -5.55 9.80
C PRO A 68 8.07 -4.48 9.13
N LYS A 69 9.02 -4.90 8.28
CA LYS A 69 9.89 -3.95 7.55
C LYS A 69 9.10 -3.19 6.49
N ILE A 70 8.26 -3.90 5.74
CA ILE A 70 7.40 -3.30 4.71
C ILE A 70 6.41 -2.32 5.35
N ALA A 71 5.83 -2.66 6.50
CA ALA A 71 4.95 -1.78 7.24
C ALA A 71 5.64 -0.47 7.65
N GLN A 72 6.89 -0.54 8.11
CA GLN A 72 7.69 0.64 8.42
C GLN A 72 7.94 1.51 7.17
N SER A 73 8.29 0.89 6.04
CA SER A 73 8.48 1.61 4.78
C SER A 73 7.17 2.25 4.29
N LEU A 74 6.04 1.54 4.37
CA LEU A 74 4.73 2.09 4.01
C LEU A 74 4.34 3.28 4.90
N GLU A 75 4.56 3.20 6.21
CA GLU A 75 4.30 4.32 7.14
C GLU A 75 5.07 5.57 6.73
N HIS A 76 6.36 5.40 6.41
CA HIS A 76 7.22 6.49 5.96
C HIS A 76 6.75 7.09 4.63
N ILE A 77 6.47 6.26 3.62
CA ILE A 77 6.02 6.71 2.30
C ILE A 77 4.69 7.47 2.43
N ILE A 78 3.70 6.90 3.12
CA ILE A 78 2.36 7.52 3.23
C ILE A 78 2.41 8.90 3.89
N THR A 79 3.38 9.10 4.79
CA THR A 79 3.52 10.32 5.59
C THR A 79 4.36 11.39 4.91
N ASN A 80 5.41 11.00 4.18
CA ASN A 80 6.44 11.94 3.71
C ASN A 80 6.57 12.03 2.18
N GLU A 81 5.95 11.13 1.42
CA GLU A 81 6.09 11.10 -0.03
C GLU A 81 5.37 12.28 -0.70
N GLU A 82 6.11 13.01 -1.55
CA GLU A 82 5.59 14.13 -2.33
C GLU A 82 4.98 13.65 -3.65
N ASP A 83 5.50 12.55 -4.24
CA ASP A 83 4.90 11.95 -5.42
C ASP A 83 3.54 11.32 -5.05
N TYR A 84 2.48 12.01 -5.49
CA TYR A 84 1.12 11.60 -5.22
C TYR A 84 0.81 10.17 -5.71
N LEU A 85 1.37 9.73 -6.84
CA LEU A 85 1.11 8.39 -7.36
C LEU A 85 1.76 7.34 -6.46
N VAL A 86 3.04 7.50 -6.13
CA VAL A 86 3.75 6.59 -5.21
C VAL A 86 3.01 6.51 -3.87
N ARG A 87 2.63 7.67 -3.30
CA ARG A 87 1.84 7.73 -2.06
C ARG A 87 0.52 6.99 -2.18
N ASN A 88 -0.23 7.20 -3.26
CA ASN A 88 -1.52 6.55 -3.50
C ASN A 88 -1.38 5.01 -3.59
N TYR A 89 -0.36 4.51 -4.28
CA TYR A 89 -0.09 3.06 -4.34
C TYR A 89 0.39 2.49 -3.00
N ALA A 90 1.07 3.27 -2.16
CA ALA A 90 1.40 2.86 -0.80
C ALA A 90 0.14 2.77 0.09
N ILE A 91 -0.82 3.69 -0.09
CA ILE A 91 -2.11 3.60 0.60
C ILE A 91 -2.89 2.36 0.13
N MET A 92 -2.86 2.05 -1.16
CA MET A 92 -3.49 0.84 -1.71
C MET A 92 -2.93 -0.45 -1.06
N ALA A 93 -1.63 -0.47 -0.76
CA ALA A 93 -0.97 -1.61 -0.10
C ALA A 93 -1.45 -1.84 1.34
N LEU A 94 -2.02 -0.85 2.02
CA LEU A 94 -2.46 -0.97 3.43
C LEU A 94 -3.44 -2.11 3.68
N ARG A 95 -4.20 -2.54 2.66
CA ARG A 95 -5.14 -3.67 2.75
C ARG A 95 -4.52 -4.98 3.24
N ASN A 96 -3.20 -5.16 3.06
CA ASN A 96 -2.45 -6.34 3.50
C ASN A 96 -1.79 -6.18 4.88
N PHE A 97 -1.98 -5.03 5.54
CA PHE A 97 -1.33 -4.65 6.78
C PHE A 97 -2.30 -4.17 7.86
N ILE A 98 -3.53 -4.70 7.86
CA ILE A 98 -4.58 -4.32 8.81
C ILE A 98 -4.27 -4.68 10.27
N GLU A 99 -3.31 -5.56 10.49
CA GLU A 99 -2.80 -5.96 11.81
C GLU A 99 -1.82 -4.94 12.41
N TYR A 100 -1.41 -3.92 11.65
CA TYR A 100 -0.47 -2.87 12.08
C TYR A 100 -1.25 -1.61 12.54
N PRO A 101 -1.34 -1.34 13.86
CA PRO A 101 -2.22 -0.27 14.37
C PRO A 101 -1.88 1.12 13.84
N THR A 102 -0.60 1.43 13.62
CA THR A 102 -0.17 2.71 13.06
C THR A 102 -0.67 2.91 11.63
N LEU A 103 -0.57 1.88 10.79
CA LEU A 103 -1.06 1.92 9.42
C LEU A 103 -2.59 1.99 9.35
N ILE A 104 -3.29 1.30 10.24
CA ILE A 104 -4.74 1.45 10.38
C ILE A 104 -5.11 2.87 10.81
N LYS A 105 -4.36 3.48 11.72
CA LYS A 105 -4.56 4.88 12.10
C LYS A 105 -4.39 5.81 10.91
N LEU A 106 -3.37 5.59 10.06
CA LEU A 106 -3.18 6.33 8.82
C LEU A 106 -4.38 6.16 7.87
N ALA A 107 -4.82 4.92 7.62
CA ALA A 107 -6.00 4.65 6.79
C ALA A 107 -7.24 5.40 7.29
N LYS A 108 -7.50 5.39 8.61
CA LYS A 108 -8.62 6.13 9.22
C LYS A 108 -8.51 7.64 9.00
N THR A 109 -7.32 8.21 9.17
CA THR A 109 -7.08 9.64 8.93
C THR A 109 -7.35 9.99 7.47
N ILE A 110 -6.79 9.23 6.54
CA ILE A 110 -6.88 9.46 5.09
C ILE A 110 -8.33 9.34 4.63
N VAL A 111 -9.05 8.26 4.97
CA VAL A 111 -10.44 8.07 4.52
C VAL A 111 -11.37 9.18 5.04
N SER A 112 -11.08 9.73 6.22
CA SER A 112 -11.90 10.77 6.87
C SER A 112 -11.53 12.20 6.48
N ASP A 113 -10.44 12.42 5.76
CA ASP A 113 -10.03 13.75 5.32
C ASP A 113 -10.78 14.15 4.05
N SER A 114 -11.70 15.11 4.16
CA SER A 114 -12.50 15.59 3.03
C SER A 114 -11.70 16.39 1.99
N ASN A 115 -10.47 16.81 2.32
CA ASN A 115 -9.57 17.53 1.41
C ASN A 115 -8.55 16.61 0.75
N GLU A 116 -8.46 15.35 1.18
CA GLU A 116 -7.59 14.35 0.58
C GLU A 116 -8.13 13.93 -0.79
N ASP A 117 -7.20 13.52 -1.65
CA ASP A 117 -7.55 13.03 -2.98
C ASP A 117 -8.47 11.82 -2.94
N GLU A 118 -9.46 11.81 -3.83
CA GLU A 118 -10.49 10.77 -3.89
C GLU A 118 -9.93 9.34 -3.98
N ASN A 119 -8.88 9.10 -4.79
CA ASN A 119 -8.28 7.77 -4.93
C ASN A 119 -7.58 7.34 -3.65
N CYS A 120 -6.84 8.26 -3.00
CA CYS A 120 -6.21 7.99 -1.70
C CYS A 120 -7.26 7.57 -0.67
N ARG A 121 -8.38 8.29 -0.63
CA ARG A 121 -9.45 7.99 0.32
C ARG A 121 -10.14 6.64 0.03
N HIS A 122 -10.37 6.30 -1.23
CA HIS A 122 -10.91 4.99 -1.63
C HIS A 122 -9.94 3.84 -1.33
N ASN A 123 -8.65 4.04 -1.58
CA ASN A 123 -7.62 3.06 -1.23
C ASN A 123 -7.55 2.84 0.28
N ALA A 124 -7.67 3.90 1.08
CA ALA A 124 -7.77 3.79 2.53
C ALA A 124 -9.05 3.05 2.96
N LEU A 125 -10.19 3.33 2.32
CA LEU A 125 -11.46 2.62 2.57
C LEU A 125 -11.33 1.11 2.31
N SER A 126 -10.65 0.70 1.23
CA SER A 126 -10.37 -0.71 0.92
C SER A 126 -9.59 -1.42 2.05
N ALA A 127 -8.68 -0.71 2.74
CA ALA A 127 -8.02 -1.25 3.91
C ALA A 127 -8.97 -1.38 5.12
N ILE A 128 -9.86 -0.40 5.33
CA ILE A 128 -10.89 -0.46 6.38
C ILE A 128 -11.85 -1.63 6.17
N GLU A 129 -12.25 -1.93 4.93
CA GLU A 129 -13.14 -3.05 4.60
C GLU A 129 -12.60 -4.42 5.04
N LYS A 130 -11.27 -4.57 5.04
CA LYS A 130 -10.59 -5.80 5.46
C LYS A 130 -10.53 -5.98 6.97
N MET A 131 -10.80 -4.94 7.75
CA MET A 131 -10.84 -5.03 9.21
C MET A 131 -12.04 -5.89 9.69
N PRO A 132 -11.97 -6.47 10.91
CA PRO A 132 -13.10 -7.16 11.52
C PRO A 132 -14.36 -6.29 11.58
N ASN A 133 -15.55 -6.89 11.40
CA ASN A 133 -16.84 -6.18 11.30
C ASN A 133 -17.07 -5.16 12.42
N GLU A 134 -16.85 -5.54 13.68
CA GLU A 134 -17.02 -4.64 14.83
C GLU A 134 -16.12 -3.40 14.73
N ALA A 135 -14.87 -3.58 14.30
CA ALA A 135 -13.89 -2.50 14.19
C ALA A 135 -14.15 -1.58 12.99
N LYS A 136 -14.60 -2.12 11.84
CA LYS A 136 -14.90 -1.28 10.67
C LYS A 136 -16.25 -0.57 10.77
N LYS A 137 -17.24 -1.16 11.44
CA LYS A 137 -18.60 -0.58 11.54
C LYS A 137 -18.61 0.82 12.13
N GLU A 138 -17.82 1.04 13.19
CA GLU A 138 -17.68 2.36 13.82
C GLU A 138 -17.18 3.41 12.82
N ILE A 139 -16.14 3.07 12.07
CA ILE A 139 -15.49 3.96 11.09
C ILE A 139 -16.45 4.25 9.93
N LEU A 140 -17.05 3.22 9.34
CA LEU A 140 -18.02 3.36 8.25
C LEU A 140 -19.22 4.21 8.65
N THR A 141 -19.72 4.05 9.88
CA THR A 141 -20.83 4.85 10.41
C THR A 141 -20.45 6.33 10.50
N SER A 142 -19.23 6.64 10.93
CA SER A 142 -18.75 8.03 11.00
C SER A 142 -18.65 8.70 9.62
N LEU A 143 -18.40 7.92 8.57
CA LEU A 143 -18.31 8.40 7.19
C LEU A 143 -19.68 8.66 6.53
N LEU A 144 -20.80 8.26 7.13
CA LEU A 144 -22.14 8.52 6.57
C LEU A 144 -22.51 10.01 6.53
N THR A 145 -21.82 10.85 7.30
CA THR A 145 -21.99 12.31 7.25
C THR A 145 -21.17 12.96 6.15
N ASP A 146 -20.19 12.25 5.59
CA ASP A 146 -19.40 12.73 4.46
C ASP A 146 -20.21 12.54 3.16
N LYS A 147 -20.57 13.64 2.49
CA LYS A 147 -21.42 13.60 1.30
C LYS A 147 -20.82 12.75 0.16
N TYR A 148 -19.49 12.75 0.01
CA TYR A 148 -18.79 12.01 -1.02
C TYR A 148 -18.70 10.52 -0.66
N MET A 149 -18.30 10.20 0.58
CA MET A 149 -18.11 8.82 1.01
C MET A 149 -19.40 8.07 1.33
N LYS A 150 -20.45 8.78 1.74
CA LYS A 150 -21.75 8.21 2.12
C LYS A 150 -22.26 7.10 1.19
N PRO A 151 -22.37 7.28 -0.14
CA PRO A 151 -22.90 6.22 -1.01
C PRO A 151 -22.09 4.92 -0.93
N TYR A 152 -20.76 5.01 -0.88
CA TYR A 152 -19.88 3.84 -0.82
C TYR A 152 -19.95 3.14 0.54
N VAL A 153 -19.87 3.91 1.64
CA VAL A 153 -19.91 3.31 2.99
C VAL A 153 -21.30 2.78 3.34
N GLN A 154 -22.37 3.36 2.80
CA GLN A 154 -23.72 2.82 2.95
C GLN A 154 -23.84 1.46 2.30
N GLN A 155 -23.34 1.30 1.07
CA GLN A 155 -23.33 0.00 0.38
C GLN A 155 -22.59 -1.05 1.21
N ILE A 156 -21.40 -0.72 1.71
CA ILE A 156 -20.60 -1.65 2.53
C ILE A 156 -21.38 -2.04 3.80
N LEU A 157 -22.01 -1.07 4.47
CA LEU A 157 -22.81 -1.33 5.68
C LEU A 157 -24.05 -2.19 5.41
N ASP A 158 -24.65 -2.09 4.22
CA ASP A 158 -25.81 -2.89 3.82
C ASP A 158 -25.43 -4.36 3.50
N GLU A 159 -24.18 -4.61 3.12
CA GLU A 159 -23.62 -5.94 2.80
C GLU A 159 -22.99 -6.67 4.00
N MET A 160 -22.81 -5.99 5.14
CA MET A 160 -22.17 -6.51 6.37
C MET A 160 -23.09 -7.38 7.23
#